data_AF-A0A523UNN9-F1
#
_entry.id   AF-A0A523UNN9-F1
#
_cell.length_a   1.000
_cell.length_b   1.000
_cell.length_c   1.000
_cell.angle_alpha   90.00
_cell.angle_beta   90.00
_cell.angle_gamma   90.00
#
_symmetry.space_group_name_H-M   'P 1'
#
loop_
_entity.id
_entity.type
_entity.pdbx_description
1 polymer ?
#
loop_
_entity_poly.entity_id
_entity_poly.type
_entity_poly.pdbx_seq_one_letter_code
_entity_poly.pdbx_strand_id
1 'polypeptide(L)'
;MLKKMARGILISTAALFLMAGMTAAQQAASPASSEDVLEELEKLQLELAEIKVILESRKIATLVREDAAKFKEEVLVKLGLWRGRLTRGMMMAIEAKEETRALLERVKELERELAKKPEVKLVPKNVYRVEKGDNLWRISGYQNIYNDPSQWPKIYQANRDKIKDPDLIYIGQRLFIPPKTQHRVLEGENLFEIANYESIYNEPWEWRKIFQANRDKIENPNLIYPGQVLIIPQG
;
A
#
# COMPACT_ATOMS: atom_id res chain seq x y z
N MET A 1 56.22 -8.96 -2.68
CA MET A 1 57.60 -9.51 -2.70
C MET A 1 58.30 -9.37 -4.05
N LEU A 2 57.63 -9.49 -5.21
CA LEU A 2 58.26 -9.41 -6.54
C LEU A 2 58.94 -8.07 -6.91
N LYS A 3 58.46 -6.92 -6.40
CA LYS A 3 59.10 -5.60 -6.68
C LYS A 3 60.50 -5.43 -6.05
N LYS A 4 60.82 -6.19 -5.00
CA LYS A 4 62.17 -6.15 -4.36
C LYS A 4 63.19 -7.02 -5.11
N MET A 5 62.76 -8.13 -5.74
CA MET A 5 63.65 -8.99 -6.53
C MET A 5 64.06 -8.36 -7.86
N ALA A 6 63.16 -7.65 -8.54
CA ALA A 6 63.48 -7.00 -9.82
C ALA A 6 64.52 -5.86 -9.71
N ARG A 7 64.55 -5.14 -8.57
CA ARG A 7 65.58 -4.13 -8.29
C ARG A 7 66.96 -4.75 -8.02
N GLY A 8 67.03 -5.94 -7.42
CA GLY A 8 68.29 -6.65 -7.19
C GLY A 8 68.96 -7.13 -8.48
N ILE A 9 68.18 -7.55 -9.47
CA ILE A 9 68.70 -8.07 -10.75
C ILE A 9 69.19 -6.93 -11.67
N LEU A 10 68.54 -5.76 -11.64
CA LEU A 10 68.96 -4.59 -12.42
C LEU A 10 70.24 -3.91 -11.87
N ILE A 11 70.43 -3.94 -10.55
CA ILE A 11 71.66 -3.40 -9.92
C ILE A 11 72.83 -4.35 -10.16
N SER A 12 72.60 -5.67 -10.20
CA SER A 12 73.63 -6.68 -10.51
C SER A 12 74.13 -6.62 -11.95
N THR A 13 73.26 -6.29 -12.91
CA THR A 13 73.64 -6.22 -14.34
C THR A 13 74.36 -4.91 -14.68
N ALA A 14 73.94 -3.78 -14.10
CA ALA A 14 74.65 -2.51 -14.23
C ALA A 14 76.03 -2.52 -13.54
N ALA A 15 76.16 -3.21 -12.40
CA ALA A 15 77.45 -3.41 -11.73
C ALA A 15 78.39 -4.34 -12.51
N LEU A 16 77.85 -5.36 -13.20
CA LEU A 16 78.65 -6.18 -14.12
C LEU A 16 79.12 -5.39 -15.35
N PHE A 17 78.32 -4.45 -15.87
CA PHE A 17 78.70 -3.59 -16.99
C PHE A 17 79.78 -2.57 -16.62
N LEU A 18 79.72 -2.00 -15.42
CA LEU A 18 80.76 -1.12 -14.87
C LEU A 18 82.06 -1.87 -14.57
N MET A 19 81.97 -3.12 -14.08
CA MET A 19 83.13 -3.97 -13.84
C MET A 19 83.76 -4.46 -15.16
N ALA A 20 82.97 -4.76 -16.19
CA ALA A 20 83.46 -5.10 -17.53
C ALA A 20 84.16 -3.92 -18.21
N GLY A 21 83.61 -2.70 -18.08
CA GLY A 21 84.25 -1.47 -18.53
C GLY A 21 85.59 -1.17 -17.84
N MET A 22 85.72 -1.53 -16.55
CA MET A 22 86.98 -1.38 -15.80
C MET A 22 88.01 -2.48 -16.11
N THR A 23 87.60 -3.66 -16.56
CA THR A 23 88.54 -4.72 -16.97
C THR A 23 89.04 -4.56 -18.40
N ALA A 24 88.22 -3.98 -19.30
CA ALA A 24 88.63 -3.64 -20.67
C ALA A 24 89.73 -2.55 -20.71
N ALA A 25 89.81 -1.69 -19.70
CA ALA A 25 90.83 -0.63 -19.63
C ALA A 25 92.24 -1.12 -19.22
N GLN A 26 92.37 -2.33 -18.66
CA GLN A 26 93.63 -2.83 -18.08
C GLN A 26 94.39 -3.82 -19.00
N GLN A 27 93.78 -4.27 -20.09
CA GLN A 27 94.42 -5.14 -21.08
C GLN A 27 94.60 -4.36 -22.38
N ALA A 28 95.79 -3.78 -22.53
CA ALA A 28 96.28 -3.22 -23.78
C ALA A 28 96.32 -4.32 -24.86
N ALA A 29 95.23 -4.45 -25.61
CA ALA A 29 95.16 -5.08 -26.92
C ALA A 29 94.82 -3.98 -27.93
N SER A 30 95.84 -3.25 -28.38
CA SER A 30 95.78 -2.19 -29.41
C SER A 30 94.86 -0.99 -29.08
N PRO A 31 95.13 0.23 -29.57
CA PRO A 31 94.12 1.27 -29.49
C PRO A 31 92.96 0.82 -30.38
N ALA A 32 91.80 0.51 -29.80
CA ALA A 32 90.55 0.45 -30.55
C ALA A 32 90.52 1.70 -31.43
N SER A 33 90.46 1.49 -32.75
CA SER A 33 90.44 2.60 -33.69
C SER A 33 89.23 3.48 -33.37
N SER A 34 89.26 4.75 -33.76
CA SER A 34 88.09 5.63 -33.60
C SER A 34 86.82 5.02 -34.21
N GLU A 35 86.95 4.10 -35.18
CA GLU A 35 85.85 3.36 -35.78
C GLU A 35 85.25 2.31 -34.83
N ASP A 36 86.07 1.57 -34.07
CA ASP A 36 85.59 0.53 -33.13
C ASP A 36 84.73 1.14 -32.00
N VAL A 37 85.12 2.31 -31.49
CA VAL A 37 84.36 3.05 -30.47
C VAL A 37 83.04 3.58 -31.02
N LEU A 38 83.03 4.00 -32.29
CA LEU A 38 81.80 4.47 -32.96
C LEU A 38 80.83 3.31 -33.20
N GLU A 39 81.33 2.13 -33.58
CA GLU A 39 80.51 0.93 -33.78
C GLU A 39 79.87 0.45 -32.47
N GLU A 40 80.62 0.48 -31.36
CA GLU A 40 80.09 0.14 -30.04
C GLU A 40 79.04 1.16 -29.56
N LEU A 41 79.25 2.46 -29.82
CA LEU A 41 78.25 3.50 -29.53
C LEU A 41 76.98 3.33 -30.36
N GLU A 42 77.09 2.99 -31.64
CA GLU A 42 75.94 2.74 -32.52
C GLU A 42 75.13 1.53 -32.03
N LYS A 43 75.81 0.45 -31.63
CA LYS A 43 75.18 -0.74 -31.04
C LYS A 43 74.44 -0.42 -29.74
N LEU A 44 75.05 0.35 -28.84
CA LEU A 44 74.41 0.78 -27.59
C LEU A 44 73.21 1.69 -27.84
N GLN A 45 73.27 2.55 -28.87
CA GLN A 45 72.13 3.38 -29.26
C GLN A 45 70.97 2.53 -29.79
N LEU A 46 71.26 1.49 -30.56
CA LEU A 46 70.26 0.54 -31.06
C LEU A 46 69.60 -0.24 -29.92
N GLU A 47 70.39 -0.80 -29.00
CA GLU A 47 69.86 -1.50 -27.81
C GLU A 47 69.00 -0.58 -26.94
N LEU A 48 69.41 0.68 -26.75
CA LEU A 48 68.64 1.66 -25.99
C LEU A 48 67.31 2.01 -26.68
N ALA A 49 67.28 2.06 -28.01
CA ALA A 49 66.06 2.24 -28.78
C ALA A 49 65.09 1.06 -28.62
N GLU A 50 65.58 -0.18 -28.71
CA GLU A 50 64.79 -1.39 -28.50
C GLU A 50 64.20 -1.46 -27.09
N ILE A 51 65.03 -1.17 -26.08
CA ILE A 51 64.58 -1.16 -24.68
C ILE A 51 63.47 -0.12 -24.46
N LYS A 52 63.56 1.06 -25.09
CA LYS A 52 62.49 2.08 -25.01
C LYS A 52 61.17 1.59 -25.58
N VAL A 53 61.20 0.93 -26.75
CA VAL A 53 60.00 0.37 -27.38
C VAL A 53 59.37 -0.72 -26.51
N ILE A 54 60.20 -1.59 -25.92
CA ILE A 54 59.74 -2.63 -24.98
C ILE A 54 59.11 -2.01 -23.73
N LEU A 55 59.72 -0.96 -23.18
CA LEU A 55 59.21 -0.26 -22.01
C LEU A 55 57.85 0.39 -22.28
N GLU A 56 57.67 1.06 -23.42
CA GLU A 56 56.38 1.64 -23.79
C GLU A 56 55.30 0.57 -24.02
N SER A 57 55.64 -0.51 -24.71
CA SER A 57 54.74 -1.65 -24.91
C SER A 57 54.30 -2.26 -23.58
N ARG A 58 55.23 -2.38 -22.62
CA ARG A 58 54.93 -2.86 -21.26
C ARG A 58 54.03 -1.89 -20.49
N LYS A 59 54.24 -0.57 -20.60
CA LYS A 59 53.39 0.45 -19.97
C LYS A 59 51.94 0.35 -20.48
N ILE A 60 51.76 0.26 -21.80
CA ILE A 60 50.43 0.09 -22.41
C ILE A 60 49.78 -1.21 -21.91
N ALA A 61 50.53 -2.33 -21.91
CA ALA A 61 50.02 -3.60 -21.41
C ALA A 61 49.61 -3.54 -19.92
N THR A 62 50.30 -2.77 -19.08
CA THR A 62 49.90 -2.59 -17.68
C THR A 62 48.62 -1.76 -17.54
N LEU A 63 48.49 -0.66 -18.29
CA LEU A 63 47.28 0.17 -18.27
C LEU A 63 46.06 -0.62 -18.72
N VAL A 64 46.17 -1.38 -19.82
CA VAL A 64 45.09 -2.24 -20.32
C VAL A 64 44.68 -3.28 -19.28
N ARG A 65 45.62 -3.86 -18.54
CA ARG A 65 45.30 -4.81 -17.45
C ARG A 65 44.59 -4.13 -16.28
N GLU A 66 45.01 -2.92 -15.91
CA GLU A 66 44.35 -2.15 -14.85
C GLU A 66 42.92 -1.79 -15.22
N ASP A 67 42.69 -1.33 -16.45
CA ASP A 67 41.35 -0.98 -16.92
C ASP A 67 40.46 -2.23 -17.06
N ALA A 68 41.01 -3.34 -17.54
CA ALA A 68 40.30 -4.62 -17.56
C ALA A 68 39.93 -5.11 -16.14
N ALA A 69 40.80 -4.90 -15.16
CA ALA A 69 40.53 -5.24 -13.76
C ALA A 69 39.40 -4.36 -13.18
N LYS A 70 39.44 -3.05 -13.40
CA LYS A 70 38.38 -2.12 -12.97
C LYS A 70 37.03 -2.47 -13.60
N PHE A 71 37.02 -2.75 -14.90
CA PHE A 71 35.81 -3.16 -15.60
C PHE A 71 35.23 -4.46 -15.01
N LYS A 72 36.08 -5.46 -14.73
CA LYS A 72 35.66 -6.70 -14.07
C LYS A 72 35.04 -6.44 -12.70
N GLU A 73 35.67 -5.60 -11.88
CA GLU A 73 35.13 -5.23 -10.56
C GLU A 73 33.76 -4.55 -10.67
N GLU A 74 33.61 -3.58 -11.59
CA GLU A 74 32.35 -2.89 -11.83
C GLU A 74 31.22 -3.87 -12.23
N VAL A 75 31.52 -4.79 -13.15
CA VAL A 75 30.57 -5.82 -13.60
C VAL A 75 30.18 -6.74 -12.43
N LEU A 76 31.14 -7.18 -11.61
CA LEU A 76 30.86 -8.04 -10.46
C LEU A 76 29.99 -7.33 -9.40
N VAL A 77 30.23 -6.04 -9.14
CA VAL A 77 29.40 -5.25 -8.23
C VAL A 77 27.97 -5.13 -8.76
N LYS A 78 27.80 -4.78 -10.04
CA LYS A 78 26.47 -4.67 -10.67
C LYS A 78 25.72 -6.00 -10.64
N LEU A 79 26.40 -7.11 -10.94
CA LEU A 79 25.82 -8.46 -10.87
C LEU A 79 25.41 -8.83 -9.44
N GLY A 80 26.24 -8.51 -8.44
CA GLY A 80 25.91 -8.71 -7.03
C GLY A 80 24.67 -7.95 -6.60
N LEU A 81 24.55 -6.67 -6.99
CA LEU A 81 23.38 -5.83 -6.73
C LEU A 81 22.12 -6.38 -7.42
N TRP A 82 22.24 -6.80 -8.69
CA TRP A 82 21.13 -7.38 -9.43
C TRP A 82 20.62 -8.68 -8.79
N ARG A 83 21.54 -9.59 -8.42
CA ARG A 83 21.21 -10.81 -7.69
C ARG A 83 20.50 -10.50 -6.37
N GLY A 84 21.01 -9.53 -5.60
CA GLY A 84 20.40 -9.12 -4.33
C GLY A 84 18.97 -8.57 -4.51
N ARG A 85 18.72 -7.78 -5.56
CA ARG A 85 17.36 -7.30 -5.88
C ARG A 85 16.43 -8.44 -6.26
N LEU A 86 16.88 -9.38 -7.09
CA LEU A 86 16.10 -10.55 -7.49
C LEU A 86 15.72 -11.41 -6.28
N THR A 87 16.68 -11.74 -5.41
CA THR A 87 16.41 -12.54 -4.21
C THR A 87 15.39 -11.86 -3.29
N ARG A 88 15.51 -10.54 -3.09
CA ARG A 88 14.51 -9.78 -2.31
C ARG A 88 13.14 -9.81 -2.96
N GLY A 89 13.05 -9.56 -4.27
CA GLY A 89 11.79 -9.60 -5.00
C GLY A 89 11.13 -10.98 -4.97
N MET A 90 11.91 -12.06 -5.12
CA MET A 90 11.43 -13.43 -4.98
C MET A 90 10.90 -13.72 -3.58
N MET A 91 11.63 -13.29 -2.54
CA MET A 91 11.23 -13.48 -1.14
C MET A 91 9.93 -12.73 -0.83
N MET A 92 9.81 -11.48 -1.26
CA MET A 92 8.58 -10.69 -1.14
C MET A 92 7.39 -11.36 -1.87
N ALA A 93 7.62 -11.94 -3.05
CA ALA A 93 6.57 -12.64 -3.78
C ALA A 93 6.11 -13.93 -3.08
N ILE A 94 7.03 -14.66 -2.43
CA ILE A 94 6.70 -15.84 -1.63
C ILE A 94 5.88 -15.43 -0.40
N GLU A 95 6.35 -14.43 0.35
CA GLU A 95 5.67 -13.91 1.54
C GLU A 95 4.25 -13.42 1.21
N ALA A 96 4.10 -12.59 0.19
CA ALA A 96 2.79 -12.12 -0.27
C ALA A 96 1.85 -13.26 -0.67
N LYS A 97 2.39 -14.33 -1.26
CA LYS A 97 1.60 -15.52 -1.63
C LYS A 97 1.15 -16.32 -0.41
N GLU A 98 2.00 -16.44 0.60
CA GLU A 98 1.68 -17.10 1.87
C GLU A 98 0.65 -16.30 2.66
N GLU A 99 0.79 -14.98 2.75
CA GLU A 99 -0.20 -14.07 3.35
C GLU A 99 -1.55 -14.18 2.65
N THR A 100 -1.56 -14.12 1.32
CA THR A 100 -2.79 -14.26 0.53
C THR A 100 -3.47 -15.60 0.80
N ARG A 101 -2.69 -16.69 0.89
CA ARG A 101 -3.22 -18.02 1.21
C ARG A 101 -3.83 -18.06 2.62
N ALA A 102 -3.16 -17.46 3.61
CA ALA A 102 -3.66 -17.40 4.97
C ALA A 102 -4.97 -16.59 5.06
N LEU A 103 -5.05 -15.45 4.35
CA LEU A 103 -6.25 -14.63 4.27
C LEU A 103 -7.41 -15.40 3.61
N LEU A 104 -7.16 -16.13 2.53
CA LEU A 104 -8.18 -16.95 1.86
C LEU A 104 -8.75 -18.02 2.80
N GLU A 105 -7.92 -18.68 3.58
CA GLU A 105 -8.40 -19.65 4.58
C GLU A 105 -9.20 -18.96 5.70
N ARG A 106 -8.79 -17.76 6.12
CA ARG A 106 -9.55 -16.98 7.10
C ARG A 106 -10.92 -16.57 6.56
N VAL A 107 -11.02 -16.15 5.30
CA VAL A 107 -12.29 -15.81 4.65
C VAL A 107 -13.23 -17.03 4.63
N LYS A 108 -12.73 -18.20 4.18
CA LYS A 108 -13.54 -19.43 4.15
C LYS A 108 -14.06 -19.81 5.54
N GLU A 109 -13.24 -19.64 6.58
CA GLU A 109 -13.69 -19.94 7.95
C GLU A 109 -14.77 -18.95 8.41
N LEU A 110 -14.59 -17.66 8.15
CA LEU A 110 -15.61 -16.64 8.44
C LEU A 110 -16.92 -16.91 7.70
N GLU A 111 -16.86 -17.34 6.43
CA GLU A 111 -18.05 -17.74 5.66
C GLU A 111 -18.76 -18.93 6.29
N ARG A 112 -18.03 -19.94 6.78
CA ARG A 112 -18.61 -21.08 7.52
C ARG A 112 -19.23 -20.65 8.84
N GLU A 113 -18.57 -19.78 9.60
CA GLU A 113 -19.12 -19.23 10.85
C GLU A 113 -20.39 -18.43 10.57
N LEU A 114 -20.40 -17.61 9.51
CA LEU A 114 -21.56 -16.85 9.09
C LEU A 114 -22.71 -17.78 8.68
N ALA A 115 -22.42 -18.87 7.96
CA ALA A 115 -23.43 -19.86 7.57
C ALA A 115 -24.03 -20.62 8.78
N LYS A 116 -23.28 -20.78 9.87
CA LYS A 116 -23.78 -21.37 11.13
C LYS A 116 -24.59 -20.37 11.95
N LYS A 117 -24.35 -19.07 11.76
CA LYS A 117 -25.07 -18.02 12.50
C LYS A 117 -26.49 -17.94 11.95
N PRO A 118 -27.53 -17.96 12.81
CA PRO A 118 -28.89 -17.79 12.34
C PRO A 118 -28.99 -16.47 11.58
N GLU A 119 -29.60 -16.51 10.40
CA GLU A 119 -29.91 -15.33 9.61
C GLU A 119 -30.64 -14.34 10.53
N VAL A 120 -29.99 -13.23 10.84
CA VAL A 120 -30.58 -12.15 11.64
C VAL A 120 -31.65 -11.54 10.75
N LYS A 121 -32.87 -12.07 10.84
CA LYS A 121 -34.03 -11.41 10.27
C LYS A 121 -34.10 -10.05 10.94
N LEU A 122 -33.74 -9.00 10.20
CA LEU A 122 -33.98 -7.62 10.59
C LEU A 122 -35.48 -7.51 10.78
N VAL A 123 -35.93 -7.65 12.02
CA VAL A 123 -37.30 -7.33 12.40
C VAL A 123 -37.45 -5.85 12.08
N PRO A 124 -38.35 -5.48 11.15
CA PRO A 124 -38.59 -4.08 10.88
C PRO A 124 -38.98 -3.45 12.21
N LYS A 125 -38.23 -2.43 12.65
CA LYS A 125 -38.47 -1.79 13.96
C LYS A 125 -39.84 -1.12 13.99
N ASN A 126 -40.29 -0.62 12.84
CA ASN A 126 -41.53 0.12 12.68
C ASN A 126 -42.68 -0.84 12.37
N VAL A 127 -43.10 -1.65 13.34
CA VAL A 127 -44.19 -2.64 13.16
C VAL A 127 -45.29 -2.40 14.18
N TYR A 128 -46.50 -2.17 13.68
CA TYR A 128 -47.71 -2.08 14.47
C TYR A 128 -48.41 -3.45 14.54
N ARG A 129 -48.93 -3.81 15.72
CA ARG A 129 -49.75 -5.02 15.91
C ARG A 129 -51.22 -4.63 15.91
N VAL A 130 -51.97 -5.08 14.91
CA VAL A 130 -53.40 -4.80 14.76
C VAL A 130 -54.18 -5.24 16.00
N GLU A 131 -54.99 -4.35 16.54
CA GLU A 131 -55.86 -4.55 17.69
C GLU A 131 -57.32 -4.75 17.27
N LYS A 132 -58.18 -5.05 18.25
CA LYS A 132 -59.60 -5.30 18.00
C LYS A 132 -60.29 -4.00 17.58
N GLY A 133 -60.88 -4.00 16.38
CA GLY A 133 -61.64 -2.86 15.84
C GLY A 133 -60.79 -1.88 15.02
N ASP A 134 -59.55 -2.23 14.73
CA ASP A 134 -58.71 -1.50 13.80
C ASP A 134 -59.13 -1.69 12.35
N ASN A 135 -58.90 -0.65 11.57
CA ASN A 135 -58.82 -0.68 10.12
C ASN A 135 -57.65 0.24 9.70
N LEU A 136 -57.21 0.15 8.44
CA LEU A 136 -56.04 0.91 8.00
C LEU A 136 -56.20 2.43 8.19
N TRP A 137 -57.41 2.95 7.99
CA TRP A 137 -57.77 4.35 8.23
C TRP A 137 -57.52 4.76 9.69
N ARG A 138 -58.05 3.99 10.64
CA ARG A 138 -57.91 4.24 12.08
C ARG A 138 -56.46 4.12 12.52
N ILE A 139 -55.75 3.09 12.06
CA ILE A 139 -54.33 2.89 12.37
C ILE A 139 -53.52 4.10 11.94
N SER A 140 -53.68 4.56 10.70
CA SER A 140 -52.97 5.76 10.23
C SER A 140 -53.33 7.04 11.01
N GLY A 141 -54.54 7.09 11.58
CA GLY A 141 -55.01 8.19 12.41
C GLY A 141 -54.42 8.24 13.82
N TYR A 142 -53.76 7.18 14.30
CA TYR A 142 -53.13 7.22 15.62
C TYR A 142 -51.96 8.20 15.66
N GLN A 143 -51.81 8.88 16.80
CA GLN A 143 -50.79 9.94 16.99
C GLN A 143 -49.36 9.42 16.81
N ASN A 144 -49.07 8.22 17.31
CA ASN A 144 -47.80 7.51 17.19
C ASN A 144 -47.58 6.87 15.80
N ILE A 145 -48.60 6.87 14.94
CA ILE A 145 -48.51 6.48 13.53
C ILE A 145 -48.40 7.77 12.71
N TYR A 146 -49.40 8.17 11.93
CA TYR A 146 -49.26 9.37 11.08
C TYR A 146 -49.95 10.59 11.65
N ASN A 147 -50.81 10.41 12.67
CA ASN A 147 -51.78 11.41 13.12
C ASN A 147 -52.60 11.97 11.93
N ASP A 148 -52.81 11.14 10.90
CA ASP A 148 -53.49 11.52 9.66
C ASP A 148 -54.11 10.25 9.05
N PRO A 149 -55.42 10.05 9.23
CA PRO A 149 -56.12 8.88 8.70
C PRO A 149 -56.07 8.74 7.17
N SER A 150 -55.80 9.82 6.43
CA SER A 150 -55.71 9.76 4.96
C SER A 150 -54.44 9.05 4.47
N GLN A 151 -53.48 8.80 5.35
CA GLN A 151 -52.19 8.15 5.05
C GLN A 151 -52.28 6.62 5.04
N TRP A 152 -53.45 6.03 5.33
CA TRP A 152 -53.68 4.59 5.28
C TRP A 152 -53.17 3.88 4.01
N PRO A 153 -53.19 4.46 2.78
CA PRO A 153 -52.69 3.79 1.59
C PRO A 153 -51.21 3.47 1.67
N LYS A 154 -50.41 4.23 2.44
CA LYS A 154 -48.98 3.97 2.65
C LYS A 154 -48.76 2.66 3.39
N ILE A 155 -49.57 2.41 4.43
CA ILE A 155 -49.54 1.16 5.20
C ILE A 155 -49.92 0.00 4.27
N TYR A 156 -50.98 0.16 3.47
CA TYR A 156 -51.40 -0.88 2.53
C TYR A 156 -50.33 -1.18 1.46
N GLN A 157 -49.69 -0.15 0.91
CA GLN A 157 -48.65 -0.31 -0.13
C GLN A 157 -47.43 -1.05 0.42
N ALA A 158 -46.98 -0.72 1.62
CA ALA A 158 -45.80 -1.31 2.22
C ALA A 158 -46.02 -2.73 2.76
N ASN A 159 -47.28 -3.19 2.86
CA ASN A 159 -47.66 -4.52 3.33
C ASN A 159 -48.46 -5.29 2.27
N ARG A 160 -48.29 -5.00 0.98
CA ARG A 160 -48.99 -5.69 -0.14
C ARG A 160 -48.77 -7.19 -0.14
N ASP A 161 -47.64 -7.65 0.37
CA ASP A 161 -47.30 -9.06 0.56
C ASP A 161 -48.17 -9.74 1.63
N LYS A 162 -48.69 -8.98 2.60
CA LYS A 162 -49.47 -9.48 3.75
C LYS A 162 -50.95 -9.15 3.70
N ILE A 163 -51.32 -8.06 3.04
CA ILE A 163 -52.69 -7.58 2.91
C ILE A 163 -53.11 -7.73 1.45
N LYS A 164 -54.02 -8.66 1.18
CA LYS A 164 -54.59 -8.83 -0.17
C LYS A 164 -55.67 -7.79 -0.42
N ASP A 165 -56.58 -7.66 0.53
CA ASP A 165 -57.70 -6.71 0.51
C ASP A 165 -57.46 -5.64 1.61
N PRO A 166 -57.38 -4.34 1.27
CA PRO A 166 -57.15 -3.27 2.24
C PRO A 166 -58.22 -3.15 3.33
N ASP A 167 -59.45 -3.61 3.07
CA ASP A 167 -60.53 -3.59 4.06
C ASP A 167 -60.48 -4.78 5.03
N LEU A 168 -59.59 -5.76 4.78
CA LEU A 168 -59.48 -6.98 5.55
C LEU A 168 -58.11 -7.10 6.23
N ILE A 169 -58.06 -6.67 7.49
CA ILE A 169 -56.93 -6.90 8.40
C ILE A 169 -57.39 -7.71 9.62
N TYR A 170 -56.49 -8.51 10.17
CA TYR A 170 -56.80 -9.43 11.27
C TYR A 170 -56.13 -9.02 12.58
N ILE A 171 -56.82 -9.25 13.69
CA ILE A 171 -56.30 -8.99 15.04
C ILE A 171 -54.99 -9.77 15.23
N GLY A 172 -53.96 -9.07 15.73
CA GLY A 172 -52.63 -9.60 15.95
C GLY A 172 -51.72 -9.65 14.72
N GLN A 173 -52.23 -9.27 13.55
CA GLN A 173 -51.43 -9.10 12.34
C GLN A 173 -50.37 -8.00 12.55
N ARG A 174 -49.15 -8.24 12.07
CA ARG A 174 -48.02 -7.31 12.18
C ARG A 174 -47.83 -6.55 10.88
N LEU A 175 -48.12 -5.26 10.90
CA LEU A 175 -48.03 -4.37 9.76
C LEU A 175 -46.82 -3.46 9.89
N PHE A 176 -46.00 -3.41 8.84
CA PHE A 176 -44.92 -2.46 8.73
C PHE A 176 -45.49 -1.05 8.55
N ILE A 177 -44.97 -0.09 9.30
CA ILE A 177 -45.36 1.31 9.24
C ILE A 177 -44.22 2.08 8.57
N PRO A 178 -44.38 2.52 7.31
CA PRO A 178 -43.38 3.34 6.64
C PRO A 178 -43.02 4.58 7.47
N PRO A 179 -41.73 4.88 7.67
CA PRO A 179 -41.33 6.02 8.46
C PRO A 179 -41.67 7.37 7.78
N LYS A 180 -41.93 8.40 8.59
CA LYS A 180 -42.12 9.79 8.16
C LYS A 180 -40.76 10.43 7.95
N THR A 181 -40.65 11.26 6.92
CA THR A 181 -39.45 12.09 6.66
C THR A 181 -39.47 13.41 7.42
N GLN A 182 -40.63 13.79 7.97
CA GLN A 182 -40.82 15.00 8.75
C GLN A 182 -41.89 14.79 9.83
N HIS A 183 -41.77 15.50 10.95
CA HIS A 183 -42.75 15.48 12.04
C HIS A 183 -43.10 16.90 12.46
N ARG A 184 -44.40 17.17 12.65
CA ARG A 184 -44.87 18.42 13.24
C ARG A 184 -45.07 18.18 14.73
N VAL A 185 -44.31 18.90 15.54
CA VAL A 185 -44.33 18.80 17.01
C VAL A 185 -45.74 19.10 17.51
N LEU A 186 -46.27 18.23 18.36
CA LEU A 186 -47.54 18.40 19.05
C LEU A 186 -47.33 18.96 20.46
N GLU A 187 -48.41 19.36 21.11
CA GLU A 187 -48.35 19.90 22.45
C GLU A 187 -47.84 18.86 23.46
N GLY A 188 -46.81 19.23 24.24
CA GLY A 188 -46.21 18.38 25.27
C GLY A 188 -45.12 17.41 24.78
N GLU A 189 -44.92 17.28 23.46
CA GLU A 189 -43.91 16.36 22.92
C GLU A 189 -42.47 16.83 23.21
N ASN A 190 -41.58 15.85 23.33
CA ASN A 190 -40.13 16.05 23.33
C ASN A 190 -39.46 15.14 22.28
N LEU A 191 -38.19 15.38 21.96
CA LEU A 191 -37.48 14.62 20.92
C LEU A 191 -37.42 13.11 21.23
N PHE A 192 -37.43 12.72 22.51
CA PHE A 192 -37.40 11.33 22.95
C PHE A 192 -38.74 10.62 22.65
N GLU A 193 -39.85 11.25 22.96
CA GLU A 193 -41.20 10.75 22.62
C GLU A 193 -41.40 10.66 21.11
N ILE A 194 -41.01 11.69 20.37
CA ILE A 194 -41.11 11.70 18.90
C ILE A 194 -40.32 10.54 18.29
N ALA A 195 -39.10 10.28 18.77
CA ALA A 195 -38.29 9.17 18.29
C ALA A 195 -38.91 7.79 18.59
N ASN A 196 -39.69 7.69 19.68
CA ASN A 196 -40.38 6.46 20.07
C ASN A 196 -41.61 6.14 19.21
N TYR A 197 -42.06 7.04 18.34
CA TYR A 197 -43.20 6.75 17.47
C TYR A 197 -42.87 5.68 16.44
N GLU A 198 -43.82 4.79 16.17
CA GLU A 198 -43.67 3.67 15.24
C GLU A 198 -43.52 4.16 13.80
N SER A 199 -44.04 5.35 13.49
CA SER A 199 -43.82 6.03 12.21
C SER A 199 -42.52 6.83 12.15
N ILE A 200 -41.71 6.85 13.21
CA ILE A 200 -40.44 7.57 13.26
C ILE A 200 -39.32 6.53 13.31
N TYR A 201 -38.89 6.10 14.49
CA TYR A 201 -37.85 5.09 14.67
C TYR A 201 -38.30 3.90 15.50
N ASN A 202 -39.42 4.02 16.24
CA ASN A 202 -39.82 3.11 17.31
C ASN A 202 -38.69 2.88 18.34
N GLU A 203 -37.83 3.89 18.53
CA GLU A 203 -36.60 3.81 19.30
C GLU A 203 -36.33 5.17 19.95
N PRO A 204 -36.70 5.36 21.23
CA PRO A 204 -36.62 6.66 21.89
C PRO A 204 -35.22 7.27 21.85
N TRP A 205 -34.17 6.44 21.94
CA TRP A 205 -32.77 6.86 22.01
C TRP A 205 -32.24 7.48 20.71
N GLU A 206 -32.95 7.27 19.60
CA GLU A 206 -32.64 7.84 18.29
C GLU A 206 -33.02 9.33 18.18
N TRP A 207 -33.56 9.93 19.25
CA TRP A 207 -33.82 11.37 19.34
C TRP A 207 -32.62 12.24 18.97
N ARG A 208 -31.40 11.75 19.21
CA ARG A 208 -30.16 12.44 18.86
C ARG A 208 -30.03 12.66 17.35
N LYS A 209 -30.53 11.72 16.52
CA LYS A 209 -30.55 11.88 15.06
C LYS A 209 -31.46 13.02 14.65
N ILE A 210 -32.64 13.11 15.28
CA ILE A 210 -33.58 14.23 15.06
C ILE A 210 -32.90 15.55 15.45
N PHE A 211 -32.30 15.62 16.63
CA PHE A 211 -31.60 16.83 17.07
C PHE A 211 -30.48 17.23 16.11
N GLN A 212 -29.61 16.29 15.72
CA GLN A 212 -28.49 16.53 14.82
C GLN A 212 -28.93 17.05 13.45
N ALA A 213 -30.00 16.48 12.88
CA ALA A 213 -30.53 16.90 11.59
C ALA A 213 -31.23 18.28 11.59
N ASN A 214 -31.57 18.80 12.78
CA ASN A 214 -32.30 20.06 12.94
C ASN A 214 -31.51 21.09 13.77
N ARG A 215 -30.18 20.97 13.83
CA ARG A 215 -29.30 21.87 14.62
C ARG A 215 -29.36 23.32 14.17
N ASP A 216 -29.77 23.56 12.94
CA ASP A 216 -30.04 24.88 12.38
C ASP A 216 -31.29 25.54 13.00
N LYS A 217 -32.22 24.75 13.54
CA LYS A 217 -33.51 25.21 14.10
C LYS A 217 -33.65 24.98 15.60
N ILE A 218 -32.87 24.07 16.17
CA ILE A 218 -32.91 23.69 17.58
C ILE A 218 -31.51 23.83 18.16
N GLU A 219 -31.31 24.84 19.01
CA GLU A 219 -30.06 25.02 19.75
C GLU A 219 -30.01 24.09 20.98
N ASN A 220 -31.12 24.00 21.72
CA ASN A 220 -31.26 23.16 22.90
C ASN A 220 -32.22 22.01 22.61
N PRO A 221 -31.79 20.74 22.74
CA PRO A 221 -32.63 19.58 22.41
C PRO A 221 -33.89 19.44 23.28
N ASN A 222 -33.92 20.07 24.46
CA ASN A 222 -35.08 20.08 25.35
C ASN A 222 -36.07 21.20 25.03
N LEU A 223 -35.78 22.07 24.05
CA LEU A 223 -36.58 23.23 23.70
C LEU A 223 -37.09 23.10 22.27
N ILE A 224 -38.26 22.47 22.12
CA ILE A 224 -39.03 22.40 20.88
C ILE A 224 -40.43 22.95 21.13
N TYR A 225 -41.05 23.50 20.08
CA TYR A 225 -42.33 24.19 20.21
C TYR A 225 -43.45 23.50 19.41
N PRO A 226 -44.69 23.48 19.91
CA PRO A 226 -45.83 22.97 19.17
C PRO A 226 -45.96 23.65 17.79
N GLY A 227 -46.24 22.86 16.77
CA GLY A 227 -46.33 23.29 15.37
C GLY A 227 -44.99 23.36 14.63
N GLN A 228 -43.85 23.28 15.32
CA GLN A 228 -42.52 23.23 14.70
C GLN A 228 -42.37 21.98 13.83
N VAL A 229 -41.79 22.13 12.63
CA VAL A 229 -41.58 21.00 11.71
C VAL A 229 -40.12 20.55 11.76
N LEU A 230 -39.93 19.30 12.17
CA LEU A 230 -38.63 18.65 12.30
C LEU A 230 -38.38 17.71 11.12
N ILE A 231 -37.16 17.72 10.61
CA ILE A 231 -36.65 16.75 9.64
C ILE A 231 -36.35 15.45 10.39
N ILE A 232 -36.82 14.33 9.86
CA ILE A 232 -36.61 13.00 10.42
C ILE A 232 -35.70 12.22 9.45
N PRO A 233 -34.37 12.18 9.71
CA PRO A 233 -33.44 11.51 8.82
C PRO A 233 -33.70 10.00 8.77
N GLN A 234 -33.68 9.44 7.55
CA GLN A 234 -33.86 8.01 7.30
C GLN A 234 -32.51 7.41 6.92
N GLY A 235 -31.93 6.60 7.81
CA GLY A 235 -30.62 5.96 7.60
C GLY A 235 -29.45 6.82 8.03
#